data_AF-A0A1H3W7E3-F1
#
_entry.id   AF-A0A1H3W7E3-F1
#
_cell.length_a   1.000
_cell.length_b   1.000
_cell.length_c   1.000
_cell.angle_alpha   90.00
_cell.angle_beta   90.00
_cell.angle_gamma   90.00
#
_symmetry.space_group_name_H-M   'P 1'
#
loop_
_entity.id
_entity.type
_entity.pdbx_description
1 polymer ?
#
loop_
_entity_poly.entity_id
_entity_poly.type
_entity_poly.pdbx_seq_one_letter_code
_entity_poly.pdbx_strand_id
1 'polypeptide(L)' 'MNTNPRSRKSMTWGLVTMFLIAPLFSWILGVLGGSMAPSEYAAEGLMMLLFPIIFIIGSVIFMKGFNEPKQM' A
#
# COMPACT_ATOMS: atom_id res chain seq x y z
N MET A 1 -23.78 -0.26 -6.62
CA MET A 1 -22.60 -0.51 -7.46
C MET A 1 -22.16 0.79 -8.11
N ASN A 2 -20.93 1.25 -7.91
CA ASN A 2 -20.44 2.48 -8.56
C ASN A 2 -20.30 2.26 -10.07
N THR A 3 -21.01 3.05 -10.88
CA THR A 3 -21.06 2.92 -12.35
C THR A 3 -19.98 3.75 -13.07
N ASN A 4 -19.21 4.57 -12.35
CA ASN A 4 -18.13 5.36 -12.95
C ASN A 4 -16.85 4.50 -13.12
N PRO A 5 -16.33 4.34 -14.36
CA PRO A 5 -15.13 3.55 -14.62
C PRO A 5 -13.87 4.09 -13.94
N ARG A 6 -13.81 5.40 -13.66
CA ARG A 6 -12.68 6.06 -13.00
C ARG A 6 -12.60 5.72 -11.52
N SER A 7 -13.75 5.71 -10.84
CA SER A 7 -13.85 5.30 -9.43
C SER A 7 -13.49 3.83 -9.24
N ARG A 8 -14.01 2.93 -10.09
CA ARG A 8 -13.65 1.49 -10.00
C ARG A 8 -12.16 1.28 -10.16
N LYS A 9 -11.53 1.99 -11.09
CA LYS A 9 -10.09 1.94 -11.29
C LYS A 9 -9.35 2.38 -10.02
N SER A 10 -9.70 3.52 -9.41
CA SER A 10 -9.10 3.97 -8.15
C SER A 10 -9.28 2.98 -7.00
N MET A 11 -10.46 2.38 -6.89
CA MET A 11 -10.77 1.40 -5.85
C MET A 11 -9.97 0.10 -6.01
N THR A 12 -9.85 -0.42 -7.23
CA THR A 12 -8.99 -1.57 -7.54
C THR A 12 -7.52 -1.25 -7.28
N TRP A 13 -7.04 -0.06 -7.66
CA TRP A 13 -5.66 0.36 -7.38
C TRP A 13 -5.39 0.50 -5.88
N GLY A 14 -6.34 0.98 -5.09
CA GLY A 14 -6.22 1.00 -3.63
C GLY A 14 -6.04 -0.41 -3.05
N LEU A 15 -6.88 -1.36 -3.46
CA LEU A 15 -6.77 -2.77 -3.03
C LEU A 15 -5.46 -3.42 -3.47
N VAL A 16 -5.04 -3.23 -4.72
CA VAL A 16 -3.75 -3.74 -5.22
C VAL A 16 -2.60 -3.14 -4.40
N THR A 17 -2.68 -1.86 -4.06
CA THR A 17 -1.65 -1.21 -3.24
C THR A 17 -1.61 -1.78 -1.82
N MET A 18 -2.77 -2.06 -1.22
CA MET A 18 -2.87 -2.59 0.14
C MET A 18 -2.42 -4.05 0.26
N PHE A 19 -2.81 -4.91 -0.70
CA PHE A 19 -2.65 -6.35 -0.56
C PHE A 19 -1.52 -6.94 -1.39
N LEU A 20 -1.07 -6.27 -2.46
CA LEU A 20 0.12 -6.69 -3.20
C LEU A 20 1.31 -5.78 -2.93
N ILE A 21 1.15 -4.47 -3.15
CA ILE A 21 2.30 -3.56 -3.12
C ILE A 21 2.82 -3.40 -1.70
N ALA A 22 1.96 -3.17 -0.71
CA ALA A 22 2.38 -2.99 0.67
C ALA A 22 3.23 -4.16 1.21
N PRO A 23 2.80 -5.43 1.14
CA PRO A 23 3.62 -6.55 1.63
C PRO A 23 4.88 -6.79 0.78
N LEU A 24 4.79 -6.72 -0.55
CA LEU A 24 5.95 -7.01 -1.41
C LEU A 24 7.01 -5.91 -1.31
N PHE A 25 6.59 -4.65 -1.33
CA PHE A 25 7.51 -3.52 -1.34
C PHE A 25 8.15 -3.31 0.04
N SER A 26 7.38 -3.50 1.13
CA SER A 26 7.97 -3.47 2.48
C SER A 26 8.95 -4.61 2.70
N TRP A 27 8.65 -5.81 2.17
CA TRP A 27 9.56 -6.95 2.24
C TRP A 27 10.86 -6.70 1.48
N ILE A 28 10.78 -6.24 0.23
CA ILE A 28 11.96 -5.94 -0.59
C ILE A 28 12.84 -4.90 0.10
N LEU A 29 12.24 -3.79 0.56
CA LEU A 29 12.98 -2.73 1.25
C LEU A 29 13.54 -3.21 2.60
N GLY A 30 12.80 -4.06 3.32
CA GLY A 30 13.25 -4.68 4.57
C GLY A 30 14.47 -5.57 4.36
N VAL A 31 14.44 -6.48 3.38
CA VAL A 31 15.56 -7.37 3.07
C VAL A 31 16.78 -6.58 2.59
N LEU A 32 16.58 -5.62 1.68
CA LEU A 32 17.67 -4.78 1.16
C LEU A 32 18.28 -3.92 2.26
N GLY A 33 17.45 -3.20 3.02
CA GLY A 33 17.91 -2.31 4.10
C GLY A 33 18.53 -3.08 5.27
N GLY A 34 17.97 -4.24 5.62
CA GLY A 34 18.50 -5.11 6.66
C GLY A 34 19.85 -5.73 6.30
N SER A 35 20.08 -6.08 5.02
CA SER A 35 21.38 -6.60 4.56
C SER A 35 22.52 -5.58 4.68
N MET A 36 22.20 -4.29 4.73
CA MET A 36 23.17 -3.20 4.87
C MET A 36 23.37 -2.78 6.33
N ALA A 37 22.52 -3.26 7.24
CA ALA A 37 22.53 -2.87 8.63
C ALA A 37 23.36 -3.86 9.46
N PRO A 38 24.09 -3.36 10.48
CA PRO A 38 24.89 -4.22 11.35
C PRO A 38 24.05 -5.06 12.32
N SER A 39 22.73 -4.83 12.43
CA SER A 39 21.85 -5.56 13.34
C SER A 39 20.90 -6.49 12.59
N GLU A 40 20.74 -7.69 13.13
CA GLU A 40 19.90 -8.75 12.56
C GLU A 40 18.40 -8.38 12.54
N TYR A 41 17.99 -7.46 13.44
CA TYR A 41 16.61 -6.98 13.55
C TYR A 41 16.27 -5.83 12.59
N ALA A 42 17.25 -5.28 11.87
CA ALA A 42 17.01 -4.12 11.01
C ALA A 42 16.06 -4.44 9.86
N ALA A 43 16.16 -5.65 9.29
CA ALA A 43 15.27 -6.09 8.21
C ALA A 43 13.80 -6.11 8.67
N GLU A 44 13.57 -6.73 9.83
CA GLU A 44 12.24 -6.90 10.43
C GLU A 44 11.66 -5.57 10.90
N GLY A 45 12.47 -4.74 11.57
CA GLY A 45 12.07 -3.42 12.04
C GLY A 45 11.68 -2.49 10.88
N LEU A 46 12.46 -2.50 9.81
CA LEU A 46 12.17 -1.69 8.63
C LEU A 46 10.92 -2.17 7.90
N MET A 47 10.72 -3.48 7.80
CA MET A 47 9.51 -4.06 7.21
C MET A 47 8.26 -3.76 8.05
N MET A 48 8.34 -3.87 9.38
CA MET A 48 7.26 -3.53 10.32
C MET A 48 6.88 -2.05 10.28
N LEU A 49 7.84 -1.16 9.96
CA LEU A 49 7.57 0.27 9.79
C LEU A 49 6.96 0.59 8.42
N LEU A 50 7.55 0.08 7.33
CA LEU A 50 7.15 0.40 5.97
C LEU A 50 5.79 -0.18 5.59
N PHE A 51 5.49 -1.40 6.06
CA PHE A 51 4.22 -2.06 5.75
C PHE A 51 2.98 -1.21 6.11
N PRO A 52 2.80 -0.74 7.37
CA PRO A 52 1.65 0.07 7.73
C PRO A 52 1.62 1.43 7.00
N ILE A 53 2.78 2.03 6.70
CA ILE A 53 2.85 3.29 5.95
C ILE A 53 2.27 3.10 4.54
N ILE A 54 2.75 2.09 3.81
CA ILE A 54 2.30 1.82 2.43
C ILE A 54 0.83 1.36 2.44
N PHE A 55 0.42 0.61 3.45
CA PHE A 55 -0.97 0.20 3.63
C PHE A 55 -1.90 1.40 3.84
N ILE A 56 -1.51 2.39 4.64
CA ILE A 56 -2.29 3.64 4.83
C ILE A 56 -2.41 4.40 3.51
N ILE A 57 -1.34 4.49 2.72
CA ILE A 57 -1.38 5.12 1.39
C ILE A 57 -2.41 4.42 0.49
N GLY A 58 -2.36 3.09 0.43
CA GLY A 58 -3.35 2.28 -0.29
C GLY A 58 -4.77 2.51 0.21
N SER A 59 -4.96 2.65 1.53
CA SER A 59 -6.25 2.97 2.14
C SER A 59 -6.79 4.32 1.68
N VAL A 60 -5.96 5.36 1.66
CA VAL A 60 -6.35 6.69 1.17
C VAL A 60 -6.76 6.66 -0.31
N ILE A 61 -6.03 5.90 -1.14
CA ILE A 61 -6.37 5.73 -2.56
C ILE A 61 -7.72 5.00 -2.70
N PHE A 62 -7.93 3.93 -1.93
CA PHE A 62 -9.18 3.19 -1.90
C PHE A 62 -10.36 4.08 -1.47
N MET A 63 -10.20 4.85 -0.39
CA MET A 63 -11.21 5.78 0.13
C MET A 63 -11.51 6.91 -0.86
N LYS A 64 -10.50 7.43 -1.58
CA LYS A 64 -10.73 8.40 -2.66
C LYS A 64 -11.58 7.80 -3.78
N GLY A 65 -11.28 6.57 -4.20
CA GLY A 65 -12.11 5.85 -5.18
C GLY A 65 -13.55 5.64 -4.69
N PHE A 66 -13.72 5.35 -3.41
CA PHE A 66 -15.04 5.14 -2.80
C PHE A 66 -15.86 6.44 -2.69
N ASN A 67 -15.22 7.54 -2.31
CA ASN A 67 -15.85 8.86 -2.10
C ASN A 67 -15.92 9.72 -3.37
N GLU A 68 -15.48 9.23 -4.53
CA GLU A 68 -15.70 9.95 -5.79
C GLU A 68 -17.20 10.19 -5.94
N PRO A 69 -17.67 11.46 -5.93
CA PRO A 69 -19.08 11.75 -6.08
C PRO A 69 -19.53 11.13 -7.40
N LYS A 70 -20.69 10.45 -7.36
CA LYS A 70 -21.40 10.08 -8.59
C LYS A 70 -21.58 11.38 -9.38
N GLN A 71 -20.71 11.61 -10.36
CA GLN A 71 -20.91 12.62 -11.39
C GLN A 71 -22.17 12.14 -12.12
N MET A 72 -23.32 12.68 -11.70
CA MET A 72 -24.61 12.49 -12.33
C MET A 72 -24.61 13.19 -13.68
#